data_AF-A0A7V2ULJ8-F1
#
_entry.id   AF-A0A7V2ULJ8-F1
#
_cell.length_a   1.000
_cell.length_b   1.000
_cell.length_c   1.000
_cell.angle_alpha   90.00
_cell.angle_beta   90.00
_cell.angle_gamma   90.00
#
_symmetry.space_group_name_H-M   'P 1'
#
loop_
_entity.id
_entity.type
_entity.pdbx_description
1 polymer ?
#
loop_
_entity_poly.entity_id
_entity_poly.type
_entity_poly.pdbx_seq_one_letter_code
_entity_poly.pdbx_strand_id
1 'polypeptide(L)' 'NLAQAELAECRDRGIFATRQLAKRQLTWLRSMPARQVLACDDPAVFPQALGRLEKRLTVQP' A
#
# COMPACT_ATOMS: atom_id res chain seq x y z
N ASN A 1 5.24 16.69 -32.05
CA ASN A 1 3.90 16.09 -32.20
C ASN A 1 3.13 16.38 -30.92
N LEU A 2 2.22 17.36 -30.94
CA LEU A 2 1.56 17.91 -29.74
C LEU A 2 0.79 16.85 -28.95
N ALA A 3 0.13 15.91 -29.64
CA ALA A 3 -0.61 14.81 -29.03
C ALA A 3 0.26 13.90 -28.14
N GLN A 4 1.54 13.73 -28.49
CA GLN A 4 2.47 12.95 -27.68
C GLN A 4 2.84 13.67 -26.38
N ALA A 5 2.94 15.00 -26.41
CA ALA A 5 3.23 15.80 -25.22
C ALA A 5 2.04 15.79 -24.25
N GLU A 6 0.81 15.92 -24.76
CA GLU A 6 -0.41 15.86 -23.94
C GLU A 6 -0.59 14.50 -23.26
N LEU A 7 -0.30 13.41 -23.98
CA LEU A 7 -0.34 12.06 -23.41
C LEU A 7 0.71 11.87 -22.30
N ALA A 8 1.92 12.41 -22.50
CA ALA A 8 2.97 12.38 -21.49
C ALA A 8 2.56 13.16 -20.23
N GLU A 9 1.97 14.36 -20.38
CA GLU A 9 1.48 15.16 -19.27
C GLU A 9 0.37 14.43 -18.49
N CYS A 10 -0.58 13.81 -19.21
CA CYS A 10 -1.64 13.02 -18.59
C CYS A 10 -1.07 11.89 -17.72
N ARG A 11 -0.06 11.18 -18.24
CA ARG A 11 0.65 10.12 -17.50
C ARG A 11 1.31 10.66 -16.23
N ASP A 12 2.02 11.78 -16.33
CA ASP A 12 2.73 12.38 -15.19
C ASP A 12 1.76 12.82 -14.08
N ARG A 13 0.63 13.43 -14.47
CA ARG A 13 -0.44 13.79 -13.55
C ARG A 13 -1.06 12.55 -12.89
N GLY A 14 -1.25 11.47 -13.63
CA GLY A 14 -1.71 10.18 -13.11
C GLY A 14 -0.74 9.57 -12.09
N ILE A 15 0.56 9.59 -12.38
CA ILE A 15 1.62 9.14 -11.45
C ILE A 15 1.60 10.01 -10.18
N PHE A 16 1.50 11.32 -10.32
CA PHE A 16 1.44 12.24 -9.18
C PHE A 16 0.21 11.97 -8.30
N ALA A 17 -0.97 11.86 -8.91
CA ALA A 17 -2.22 11.60 -8.20
C ALA A 17 -2.19 10.29 -7.41
N THR A 18 -1.69 9.21 -8.01
CA THR A 18 -1.62 7.89 -7.35
C THR A 18 -0.57 7.86 -6.23
N ARG A 19 0.58 8.53 -6.39
CA ARG A 19 1.56 8.72 -5.30
C ARG A 19 0.96 9.50 -4.12
N GLN A 20 0.21 10.56 -4.40
CA GLN A 20 -0.45 11.36 -3.37
C GLN A 20 -1.55 10.58 -2.63
N LEU A 21 -2.31 9.75 -3.35
CA LEU A 21 -3.27 8.84 -2.74
C LEU A 21 -2.57 7.85 -1.79
N ALA A 22 -1.55 7.15 -2.27
CA ALA A 22 -0.78 6.19 -1.46
C ALA A 22 -0.15 6.86 -0.22
N LYS A 23 0.42 8.05 -0.38
CA LYS A 23 0.97 8.84 0.73
C LYS A 23 -0.09 9.13 1.79
N ARG A 24 -1.30 9.57 1.38
CA ARG A 24 -2.41 9.84 2.30
C ARG A 24 -2.84 8.57 3.03
N GLN A 25 -3.03 7.46 2.32
CA GLN A 25 -3.36 6.15 2.92
C GLN A 25 -2.33 5.74 3.97
N LEU A 26 -1.03 5.85 3.66
CA LEU A 26 0.03 5.53 4.60
C LEU A 26 0.05 6.46 5.82
N THR A 27 -0.22 7.76 5.65
CA THR A 27 -0.36 8.69 6.79
C THR A 27 -1.44 8.24 7.74
N TRP A 28 -2.62 7.88 7.23
CA TRP A 28 -3.73 7.37 8.06
C TRP A 28 -3.37 6.06 8.74
N LEU A 29 -2.85 5.07 8.01
CA LEU A 29 -2.43 3.79 8.59
C LEU A 29 -1.38 3.97 9.70
N ARG A 30 -0.43 4.90 9.54
CA ARG A 30 0.60 5.20 10.55
C ARG A 30 0.03 5.77 11.85
N SER A 31 -1.16 6.34 11.83
CA SER A 31 -1.85 6.82 13.03
C SER A 31 -2.60 5.71 13.80
N MET A 32 -2.70 4.49 13.23
CA MET A 32 -3.38 3.36 13.88
C MET A 32 -2.43 2.68 14.89
N PRO A 33 -2.76 2.65 16.21
CA PRO A 33 -1.86 2.16 17.26
C PRO A 33 -1.51 0.66 17.16
N ALA A 34 -2.45 -0.17 16.70
CA ALA A 34 -2.30 -1.63 16.63
C ALA A 34 -1.96 -2.15 15.21
N ARG A 35 -1.34 -1.32 14.37
CA ARG A 35 -0.95 -1.75 13.01
C ARG A 35 0.19 -2.76 13.06
N GLN A 36 0.16 -3.70 12.13
CA GLN A 36 1.27 -4.62 11.88
C GLN A 36 1.76 -4.37 10.46
N VAL A 37 3.06 -4.12 10.29
CA VAL A 37 3.66 -3.86 8.98
C VAL A 37 4.24 -5.15 8.41
N LEU A 38 4.05 -5.36 7.12
CA LEU A 38 4.60 -6.45 6.32
C LEU A 38 5.31 -5.83 5.12
N ALA A 39 6.54 -6.27 4.85
CA ALA A 39 7.26 -5.88 3.64
C ALA A 39 6.65 -6.62 2.45
N CYS A 40 6.14 -5.90 1.45
CA CYS A 40 5.41 -6.50 0.33
C CYS A 40 6.32 -7.22 -0.68
N ASP A 41 7.61 -6.92 -0.67
CA ASP A 41 8.67 -7.48 -1.50
C ASP A 41 9.42 -8.64 -0.81
N ASP A 42 9.08 -8.94 0.45
CA ASP A 42 9.60 -10.11 1.14
C ASP A 42 9.01 -11.39 0.52
N PRO A 43 9.83 -12.33 0.02
CA PRO A 43 9.34 -13.60 -0.54
C PRO A 43 8.50 -14.42 0.44
N ALA A 44 8.68 -14.22 1.75
CA ALA A 44 7.92 -14.87 2.81
C ALA A 44 6.74 -14.03 3.33
N VAL A 45 6.36 -12.93 2.66
CA VAL A 45 5.28 -12.05 3.14
C VAL A 45 3.95 -12.79 3.31
N PHE A 46 3.63 -13.70 2.41
CA PHE A 46 2.38 -14.47 2.44
C PHE A 46 2.29 -15.39 3.67
N PRO A 47 3.25 -16.32 3.91
CA PRO A 47 3.20 -17.14 5.13
C PRO A 47 3.30 -16.31 6.41
N GLN A 48 4.00 -15.18 6.41
CA GLN A 48 4.00 -14.25 7.55
C GLN A 48 2.61 -13.65 7.81
N ALA A 49 1.91 -13.21 6.76
CA ALA A 49 0.56 -12.67 6.87
C ALA A 49 -0.41 -13.72 7.42
N LEU A 50 -0.36 -14.94 6.87
CA LEU A 50 -1.22 -16.04 7.30
C LEU A 50 -1.02 -16.37 8.78
N GLY A 51 0.23 -16.57 9.22
CA GLY A 51 0.52 -16.89 10.62
C GLY A 51 0.10 -15.77 11.60
N ARG A 52 0.09 -14.50 11.18
CA ARG A 52 -0.44 -13.39 11.99
C ARG A 52 -1.96 -13.44 12.09
N LEU A 53 -2.64 -13.76 11.01
CA LEU A 53 -4.10 -13.93 10.98
C LEU A 53 -4.54 -15.12 11.83
N GLU A 54 -3.90 -16.28 11.68
CA GLU A 54 -4.18 -17.48 12.46
C GLU A 54 -4.05 -17.22 13.96
N LYS A 55 -2.97 -16.55 14.40
CA LYS A 55 -2.80 -16.13 15.80
C LYS A 55 -3.94 -15.24 16.30
N ARG A 56 -4.43 -14.30 15.48
CA ARG A 56 -5.57 -13.46 15.84
C ARG A 56 -6.88 -14.24 15.92
N LEU A 57 -7.08 -15.21 15.03
CA LEU A 57 -8.30 -16.02 14.99
C LEU A 57 -8.34 -17.05 16.12
N THR A 58 -7.19 -17.58 16.52
CA THR A 58 -7.05 -18.59 17.60
C THR A 58 -7.00 -17.99 19.00
N VAL A 59 -6.56 -16.74 19.16
CA VAL A 59 -6.53 -16.01 20.45
C VAL A 59 -7.85 -15.26 20.71
N GLN A 60 -8.99 -15.78 20.22
CA GLN A 60 -10.32 -15.29 20.58
C GLN A 60 -10.85 -16.05 21.82
N PRO A 61 -11.10 -15.39 22.96
CA PRO A 61 -12.27 -15.70 23.78
C PRO A 61 -13.56 -15.24 23.09
#